data_AF-A0A133U331-F1
#
_entry.id   AF-A0A133U331-F1
#
_cell.length_a   1.000
_cell.length_b   1.000
_cell.length_c   1.000
_cell.angle_alpha   90.00
_cell.angle_beta   90.00
_cell.angle_gamma   90.00
#
_symmetry.space_group_name_H-M   'P 1'
#
loop_
_entity.id
_entity.type
_entity.pdbx_description
1 polymer ?
#
loop_
_entity_poly.entity_id
_entity_poly.type
_entity_poly.pdbx_seq_one_letter_code
_entity_poly.pdbx_strand_id
1 'polypeptide(L)'
;MFFLSILLFWLPLLGPLIAGFVGGRKAGSVGRGIVAAILPAIIVAAIFALAAGLLLSLINSLGITIPLIGAILGGGIGLLVAAPTLPLFVGAIIGGLFS
;
A
#
# COMPACT_ATOMS: atom_id res chain seq x y z
N MET A 1 -21.32 6.55 -6.16
CA MET A 1 -19.88 6.37 -5.82
C MET A 1 -19.07 7.61 -6.15
N PHE A 2 -19.15 8.17 -7.36
CA PHE A 2 -18.38 9.35 -7.79
C PHE A 2 -18.48 10.57 -6.82
N PHE A 3 -19.68 11.05 -6.52
CA PHE A 3 -19.87 12.23 -5.66
C PHE A 3 -19.47 11.99 -4.19
N LEU A 4 -19.77 10.81 -3.64
CA LEU A 4 -19.41 10.43 -2.26
C LEU A 4 -17.89 10.28 -2.10
N SER A 5 -17.20 9.74 -3.12
CA SER A 5 -15.75 9.66 -3.13
C SER A 5 -15.09 11.04 -3.22
N ILE A 6 -15.66 11.98 -3.99
CA ILE A 6 -15.16 13.38 -4.06
C ILE A 6 -15.36 14.14 -2.73
N LEU A 7 -16.41 13.83 -1.98
CA LEU A 7 -16.66 14.46 -0.68
C LEU A 7 -15.80 13.87 0.44
N LEU A 8 -15.40 12.59 0.32
CA LEU A 8 -14.74 11.86 1.40
C LEU A 8 -13.26 11.58 1.16
N PHE A 9 -12.72 11.80 -0.06
CA PHE A 9 -11.29 11.57 -0.31
C PHE A 9 -10.39 12.51 0.51
N TRP A 10 -10.90 13.70 0.87
CA TRP A 10 -10.16 14.64 1.72
C TRP A 10 -10.12 14.20 3.17
N LEU A 11 -11.04 13.33 3.60
CA LEU A 11 -11.13 12.94 5.00
C LEU A 11 -10.27 11.69 5.22
N PRO A 12 -9.18 11.77 6.00
CA PRO A 12 -8.17 10.72 6.12
C PRO A 12 -8.72 9.38 6.67
N LEU A 13 -9.93 9.39 7.23
CA LEU A 13 -10.64 8.21 7.71
C LEU A 13 -11.63 7.64 6.69
N LEU A 14 -12.57 8.46 6.20
CA LEU A 14 -13.73 7.95 5.46
C LEU A 14 -13.40 7.54 4.03
N GLY A 15 -12.50 8.27 3.34
CA GLY A 15 -12.06 7.91 2.00
C GLY A 15 -11.42 6.51 1.96
N PRO A 16 -10.37 6.25 2.76
CA PRO A 16 -9.74 4.94 2.82
C PRO A 16 -10.67 3.84 3.33
N LEU A 17 -11.55 4.12 4.30
CA LEU A 17 -12.54 3.14 4.79
C LEU A 17 -13.47 2.65 3.67
N ILE A 18 -14.00 3.57 2.86
CA ILE A 18 -14.91 3.24 1.75
C ILE A 18 -14.15 2.50 0.64
N ALA A 19 -12.93 2.96 0.31
CA ALA A 19 -12.08 2.28 -0.66
C ALA A 19 -11.80 0.83 -0.23
N GLY A 20 -11.49 0.64 1.05
CA GLY A 20 -11.30 -0.67 1.67
C GLY A 20 -12.56 -1.53 1.56
N PHE A 21 -13.73 -0.99 1.93
CA PHE A 21 -15.00 -1.70 1.87
C PHE A 21 -15.35 -2.18 0.46
N VAL A 22 -15.22 -1.32 -0.55
CA VAL A 22 -15.50 -1.69 -1.95
C VAL A 22 -14.48 -2.72 -2.45
N GLY A 23 -13.20 -2.55 -2.10
CA GLY A 23 -12.14 -3.51 -2.45
C GLY A 23 -12.35 -4.88 -1.80
N GLY A 24 -12.72 -4.91 -0.52
CA GLY A 24 -13.01 -6.13 0.24
C GLY A 24 -14.20 -6.90 -0.35
N ARG A 25 -15.31 -6.21 -0.63
CA ARG A 25 -16.49 -6.78 -1.31
C ARG A 25 -16.13 -7.41 -2.65
N LYS A 26 -15.29 -6.75 -3.43
CA LYS A 26 -14.87 -7.23 -4.74
C LYS A 26 -13.88 -8.41 -4.65
N ALA A 27 -13.13 -8.51 -3.55
CA ALA A 27 -12.18 -9.59 -3.32
C ALA A 27 -12.85 -10.92 -2.94
N GLY A 28 -14.11 -10.91 -2.48
CA GLY A 28 -14.92 -12.12 -2.28
C GLY A 28 -14.73 -12.83 -0.93
N SER A 29 -13.80 -12.37 -0.10
CA SER A 29 -13.62 -12.86 1.29
C SER A 29 -12.72 -11.92 2.08
N VAL A 30 -12.80 -11.99 3.42
CA VAL A 30 -11.96 -11.19 4.34
C VAL A 30 -10.47 -11.37 4.06
N GLY A 31 -9.99 -12.62 3.95
CA GLY A 31 -8.58 -12.89 3.71
C GLY A 31 -8.08 -12.29 2.41
N ARG A 32 -8.85 -12.43 1.33
CA ARG A 32 -8.52 -11.83 0.02
C ARG A 32 -8.59 -10.30 0.06
N GLY A 33 -9.53 -9.73 0.82
CA GLY A 33 -9.66 -8.29 1.04
C GLY A 33 -8.46 -7.69 1.76
N ILE A 34 -7.96 -8.35 2.82
CA ILE A 34 -6.76 -7.92 3.55
C ILE A 34 -5.53 -7.95 2.63
N VAL A 35 -5.33 -9.05 1.88
CA VAL A 35 -4.22 -9.15 0.92
C VAL A 35 -4.30 -8.04 -0.14
N ALA A 36 -5.49 -7.78 -0.67
CA ALA A 36 -5.72 -6.70 -1.62
C ALA A 36 -5.44 -5.31 -1.03
N ALA A 37 -5.71 -5.09 0.26
CA ALA A 37 -5.43 -3.83 0.95
C ALA A 37 -3.92 -3.60 1.19
N ILE A 38 -3.13 -4.67 1.37
CA ILE A 38 -1.66 -4.60 1.57
C ILE A 38 -0.92 -4.45 0.25
N LEU A 39 -1.47 -4.99 -0.84
CA LEU A 39 -0.80 -5.08 -2.14
C LEU A 39 -0.21 -3.74 -2.64
N PRO A 40 -0.91 -2.59 -2.54
CA PRO A 40 -0.35 -1.30 -2.95
C PRO A 40 0.92 -0.93 -2.18
N ALA A 41 0.95 -1.18 -0.87
CA ALA A 41 2.13 -0.89 -0.05
C ALA A 41 3.32 -1.78 -0.43
N ILE A 42 3.07 -3.06 -0.76
CA ILE A 42 4.12 -3.98 -1.26
C ILE A 42 4.66 -3.49 -2.62
N ILE A 43 3.77 -3.09 -3.53
CA ILE A 43 4.16 -2.60 -4.85
C ILE A 43 5.02 -1.34 -4.72
N VAL A 44 4.60 -0.39 -3.89
CA VAL A 44 5.40 0.82 -3.62
C VAL A 44 6.74 0.44 -3.00
N ALA A 45 6.77 -0.46 -2.02
CA ALA A 45 8.00 -0.91 -1.39
C ALA A 45 8.98 -1.49 -2.41
N ALA A 46 8.50 -2.35 -3.31
CA ALA A 46 9.30 -3.00 -4.34
C ALA A 46 9.84 -1.99 -5.36
N ILE A 47 8.99 -1.08 -5.85
CA ILE A 47 9.40 -0.05 -6.81
C ILE A 47 10.50 0.83 -6.21
N PHE A 48 10.32 1.31 -4.98
CA PHE A 48 11.30 2.16 -4.34
C PHE A 48 12.57 1.40 -3.94
N ALA A 49 12.46 0.13 -3.58
CA ALA A 49 13.64 -0.70 -3.32
C ALA A 49 14.51 -0.86 -4.56
N LEU A 50 13.89 -1.15 -5.71
CA LEU A 50 14.58 -1.28 -6.99
C LEU A 50 15.14 0.08 -7.46
N ALA A 51 14.36 1.15 -7.35
CA ALA A 51 14.78 2.48 -7.77
C ALA A 51 15.95 3.01 -6.93
N ALA A 52 15.86 2.90 -5.59
CA ALA A 52 16.93 3.30 -4.69
C ALA A 52 18.19 2.44 -4.88
N GLY A 53 18.00 1.13 -5.08
CA GLY A 53 19.10 0.22 -5.38
C GLY A 53 19.80 0.55 -6.70
N LEU A 54 19.05 0.81 -7.77
CA LEU A 54 19.61 1.20 -9.06
C LEU A 54 20.36 2.54 -8.96
N LEU A 55 19.73 3.54 -8.35
CA LEU A 55 20.31 4.87 -8.20
C LEU A 55 21.63 4.83 -7.42
N LEU A 56 21.68 4.16 -6.26
CA LEU A 56 22.92 4.05 -5.50
C LEU A 56 24.02 3.32 -6.28
N SER A 57 23.66 2.36 -7.15
CA SER A 57 24.60 1.64 -8.00
C SER A 57 25.22 2.51 -9.07
N LEU A 58 24.46 3.46 -9.61
CA LEU A 58 24.97 4.44 -10.57
C LEU A 58 25.91 5.44 -9.89
N ILE A 59 25.64 5.83 -8.64
CA ILE A 59 26.41 6.86 -7.94
C ILE A 59 27.73 6.31 -7.38
N ASN A 60 27.75 5.06 -6.89
CA ASN A 60 28.90 4.56 -6.12
C ASN A 60 29.99 3.84 -6.92
N SER A 61 29.81 3.57 -8.23
CA SER A 61 30.73 2.89 -9.19
C SER A 61 31.40 1.57 -8.77
N LEU A 62 31.35 1.19 -7.49
CA LEU A 62 32.02 0.05 -6.87
C LEU A 62 31.06 -1.11 -6.56
N GLY A 63 29.76 -0.99 -6.85
CA GLY A 63 28.82 -2.11 -6.99
C GLY A 63 28.60 -3.07 -5.80
N ILE A 64 29.17 -2.81 -4.62
CA ILE A 64 29.32 -3.89 -3.61
C ILE A 64 28.29 -3.87 -2.45
N THR A 65 27.51 -2.80 -2.23
CA THR A 65 26.63 -2.76 -1.03
C THR A 65 25.28 -2.07 -1.25
N ILE A 66 24.46 -2.56 -2.18
CA ILE A 66 23.32 -1.76 -2.69
C ILE A 66 21.95 -2.45 -2.61
N PRO A 67 21.82 -3.78 -2.77
CA PRO A 67 20.53 -4.46 -2.63
C PRO A 67 19.92 -4.29 -1.23
N LEU A 68 20.76 -4.34 -0.19
CA LEU A 68 20.31 -4.22 1.21
C LEU A 68 19.82 -2.81 1.53
N ILE A 69 20.53 -1.77 1.08
CA ILE A 69 20.13 -0.38 1.30
C ILE A 69 18.86 -0.07 0.52
N GLY A 70 18.75 -0.53 -0.73
CA GLY A 70 17.51 -0.46 -1.50
C GLY A 70 16.35 -1.13 -0.77
N ALA A 71 16.54 -2.35 -0.27
CA ALA A 71 15.51 -3.07 0.48
C ALA A 71 15.09 -2.33 1.77
N ILE A 72 16.02 -1.74 2.52
CA ILE A 72 15.71 -0.95 3.72
C ILE A 72 14.91 0.30 3.37
N LEU A 73 15.34 1.05 2.34
CA LEU A 73 14.66 2.28 1.93
C LEU A 73 13.27 1.99 1.35
N GLY A 74 13.16 1.01 0.45
CA GLY A 74 11.87 0.59 -0.11
C GLY A 74 10.94 0.00 0.94
N GLY A 75 11.46 -0.85 1.82
CA GLY A 75 10.70 -1.39 2.96
C GLY A 75 10.20 -0.30 3.91
N GLY A 76 11.04 0.69 4.22
CA GLY A 76 10.66 1.85 5.03
C GLY A 76 9.54 2.67 4.38
N ILE A 77 9.61 2.92 3.08
CA ILE A 77 8.56 3.64 2.34
C ILE A 77 7.27 2.80 2.29
N GLY A 78 7.37 1.49 2.08
CA GLY A 78 6.22 0.58 2.14
C GLY A 78 5.51 0.62 3.48
N LEU A 79 6.27 0.59 4.59
CA LEU A 79 5.73 0.71 5.93
C LEU A 79 5.10 2.08 6.18
N LEU A 80 5.70 3.17 5.69
CA LEU A 80 5.10 4.51 5.78
C LEU A 80 3.79 4.62 5.01
N VAL A 81 3.66 3.92 3.88
CA VAL A 81 2.41 3.85 3.10
C VAL A 81 1.37 2.97 3.78
N ALA A 82 1.78 1.90 4.46
CA ALA A 82 0.88 0.99 5.19
C ALA A 82 0.49 1.51 6.59
N ALA A 83 1.31 2.31 7.26
CA ALA A 83 1.05 2.76 8.62
C ALA A 83 -0.26 3.58 8.80
N PRO A 84 -0.62 4.53 7.90
CA PRO A 84 -1.85 5.29 8.04
C PRO A 84 -3.09 4.57 7.51
N THR A 85 -3.00 3.31 7.03
CA THR A 85 -4.11 2.65 6.34
C THR A 85 -5.03 1.83 7.26
N LEU A 86 -5.01 2.04 8.58
CA LEU A 86 -5.97 1.40 9.50
C LEU A 86 -7.43 1.50 9.02
N PRO A 87 -7.94 2.65 8.55
CA PRO A 87 -9.30 2.72 8.02
C PRO A 87 -9.49 1.86 6.77
N LEU A 88 -8.48 1.76 5.89
CA LEU A 88 -8.51 0.89 4.70
C LEU A 88 -8.64 -0.59 5.09
N PHE A 89 -7.89 -1.05 6.08
CA PHE A 89 -7.95 -2.42 6.58
C PHE A 89 -9.31 -2.74 7.19
N VAL A 90 -9.83 -1.85 8.04
CA VAL A 90 -11.16 -1.98 8.64
C VAL A 90 -12.22 -2.06 7.54
N GLY A 91 -12.14 -1.17 6.55
CA GLY A 91 -12.99 -1.21 5.38
C GLY A 91 -12.92 -2.55 4.65
N ALA A 92 -11.71 -3.04 4.35
CA ALA A 92 -11.48 -4.29 3.62
C ALA A 92 -12.03 -5.52 4.37
N ILE A 93 -11.90 -5.56 5.70
CA ILE A 93 -12.46 -6.63 6.52
C ILE A 93 -13.99 -6.59 6.45
N ILE A 94 -14.60 -5.42 6.69
CA ILE A 94 -16.05 -5.27 6.65
C ILE A 94 -16.57 -5.64 5.26
N GLY A 95 -15.95 -5.12 4.20
CA GLY A 95 -16.31 -5.46 2.82
C GLY A 95 -16.22 -6.98 2.56
N GLY A 96 -15.13 -7.58 3.00
CA GLY A 96 -14.89 -9.03 2.91
C GLY A 96 -15.93 -9.90 3.64
N LEU A 97 -16.56 -9.39 4.70
CA LEU A 97 -17.64 -10.07 5.43
C LEU A 97 -18.99 -9.99 4.71
N PHE A 98 -19.20 -8.95 3.90
CA PHE A 98 -20.42 -8.73 3.10
C PHE A 98 -20.25 -9.17 1.62
N SER A 99 -19.26 -10.03 1.35
CA SER A 99 -18.90 -10.53 0.02
C SER A 99 -19.58 -11.84 -0.33
#